data_AF-A0A645IHL6-F1
#
_entry.id   AF-A0A645IHL6-F1
#
_cell.length_a   1.000
_cell.length_b   1.000
_cell.length_c   1.000
_cell.angle_alpha   90.00
_cell.angle_beta   90.00
_cell.angle_gamma   90.00
#
_symmetry.space_group_name_H-M   'P 1'
#
loop_
_entity.id
_entity.type
_entity.pdbx_description
1 polymer ?
#
loop_
_entity_poly.entity_id
_entity_poly.type
_entity_poly.pdbx_seq_one_letter_code
_entity_poly.pdbx_strand_id
1 'polypeptide(L)'
;MFVLSADHYPYGLTDAEISELAGHPIDPLFEKYRNCCIIYKPGMEPITIDEPCCSMDILPTVSNLFGLSFDSRLMMGRDVFSGAEPLVILSNRSWITGDARYSTETRELTPNEGVTLSEDYRQYWSAVVDDKFAYSAKILENDYYRVVLEE
;
A
#
# COMPACT_ATOMS: atom_id res chain seq x y z
N MET A 1 -8.30 -21.14 2.06
CA MET A 1 -8.36 -19.68 1.85
C MET A 1 -7.92 -19.42 0.43
N PHE A 2 -8.59 -18.50 -0.27
CA PHE A 2 -8.18 -18.06 -1.60
C PHE A 2 -7.86 -16.57 -1.52
N VAL A 3 -6.80 -16.14 -2.21
CA VAL A 3 -6.38 -14.74 -2.31
C VAL A 3 -6.25 -14.42 -3.79
N LEU A 4 -7.04 -13.46 -4.26
CA LEU A 4 -7.02 -12.97 -5.63
C LEU A 4 -6.56 -11.51 -5.59
N SER A 5 -5.53 -11.17 -6.34
CA SER A 5 -5.04 -9.80 -6.46
C SER A 5 -4.62 -9.55 -7.90
N ALA A 6 -4.85 -8.34 -8.39
CA ALA A 6 -4.14 -7.86 -9.56
C ALA A 6 -2.67 -7.57 -9.19
N ASP A 7 -1.77 -7.74 -10.13
CA ASP A 7 -0.35 -7.44 -9.99
C ASP A 7 -0.03 -5.99 -10.35
N HIS A 8 -0.60 -5.49 -11.46
CA HIS A 8 -0.39 -4.15 -11.97
C HIS A 8 -1.54 -3.67 -12.88
N TYR A 9 -1.53 -2.38 -13.22
CA TYR A 9 -2.41 -1.82 -14.25
C TYR A 9 -2.00 -2.31 -15.66
N PRO A 10 -2.88 -2.34 -16.66
CA PRO A 10 -2.54 -2.90 -17.98
C PRO A 10 -1.51 -2.04 -18.74
N TYR A 11 -0.23 -2.45 -18.76
CA TYR A 11 0.88 -1.70 -19.39
C TYR A 11 0.71 -1.42 -20.89
N GLY A 12 -0.11 -2.21 -21.59
CA GLY A 12 -0.35 -2.06 -23.03
C GLY A 12 -1.34 -0.96 -23.40
N LEU A 13 -1.98 -0.31 -22.42
CA LEU A 13 -2.98 0.72 -22.66
C LEU A 13 -2.43 2.10 -22.27
N THR A 14 -2.75 3.08 -23.10
CA THR A 14 -2.56 4.51 -22.81
C THR A 14 -3.55 4.98 -21.74
N ASP A 15 -3.26 6.09 -21.06
CA ASP A 15 -4.17 6.65 -20.06
C ASP A 15 -5.54 7.03 -20.65
N ALA A 16 -5.59 7.38 -21.94
CA ALA A 16 -6.83 7.64 -22.67
C ALA A 16 -7.67 6.37 -22.88
N GLU A 17 -7.06 5.24 -23.26
CA GLU A 17 -7.75 3.95 -23.40
C GLU A 17 -8.21 3.42 -22.04
N ILE A 18 -7.41 3.59 -20.99
CA ILE A 18 -7.83 3.25 -19.62
C ILE A 18 -9.02 4.12 -19.18
N SER A 19 -8.98 5.42 -19.47
CA SER A 19 -10.08 6.34 -19.19
C SER A 19 -11.37 5.97 -19.95
N GLU A 20 -11.25 5.55 -21.20
CA GLU A 20 -12.38 5.05 -22.00
C GLU A 20 -13.01 3.81 -21.35
N LEU A 21 -12.19 2.84 -20.95
CA LEU A 21 -12.66 1.63 -20.25
C LEU A 21 -13.29 1.96 -18.89
N ALA A 22 -12.74 2.94 -18.16
CA ALA A 22 -13.26 3.41 -16.88
C ALA A 22 -14.54 4.26 -17.04
N GLY A 23 -14.86 4.72 -18.26
CA GLY A 23 -15.99 5.60 -18.53
C GLY A 23 -15.80 7.04 -18.04
N HIS A 24 -14.59 7.43 -17.62
CA HIS A 24 -14.26 8.78 -17.16
C HIS A 24 -12.74 9.05 -17.25
N PRO A 25 -12.30 10.32 -17.30
CA PRO A 25 -10.89 10.66 -17.24
C PRO A 25 -10.29 10.23 -15.89
N ILE A 26 -9.33 9.31 -15.91
CA ILE A 26 -8.68 8.81 -14.70
C ILE A 26 -7.53 9.72 -14.25
N ASP A 27 -7.22 9.71 -12.96
CA ASP A 27 -5.95 10.24 -12.44
C ASP A 27 -4.79 9.29 -12.81
N PRO A 28 -3.83 9.70 -13.66
CA PRO A 28 -2.75 8.84 -14.13
C PRO A 28 -1.70 8.53 -13.04
N LEU A 29 -1.67 9.31 -11.95
CA LEU A 29 -0.71 9.14 -10.87
C LEU A 29 -1.26 8.24 -9.77
N PHE A 30 -2.51 8.44 -9.34
CA PHE A 30 -3.06 7.70 -8.21
C PHE A 30 -4.10 6.66 -8.62
N GLU A 31 -5.11 7.07 -9.38
CA GLU A 31 -6.24 6.18 -9.72
C GLU A 31 -5.85 5.05 -10.65
N LYS A 32 -4.94 5.31 -11.60
CA LYS A 32 -4.40 4.31 -12.54
C LYS A 32 -3.94 3.02 -11.86
N TYR A 33 -3.41 3.12 -10.65
CA TYR A 33 -2.86 1.99 -9.90
C TYR A 33 -3.89 1.31 -9.00
N ARG A 34 -5.10 1.86 -8.88
CA ARG A 34 -6.18 1.30 -8.06
C ARG A 34 -6.68 0.01 -8.69
N ASN A 35 -6.66 -1.06 -7.92
CA ASN A 35 -7.18 -2.37 -8.30
C ASN A 35 -7.90 -3.01 -7.10
N CYS A 36 -8.23 -4.30 -7.19
CA CYS A 36 -8.88 -5.05 -6.12
C CYS A 36 -8.03 -6.21 -5.61
N CYS A 37 -8.13 -6.45 -4.30
CA CYS A 37 -7.73 -7.69 -3.67
C CYS A 37 -8.96 -8.34 -3.03
N ILE A 38 -9.19 -9.61 -3.31
CA ILE A 38 -10.31 -10.39 -2.78
C ILE A 38 -9.72 -11.55 -1.97
N ILE A 39 -10.05 -11.61 -0.69
CA ILE A 39 -9.64 -12.69 0.21
C ILE A 39 -10.89 -13.48 0.62
N TYR A 40 -10.89 -14.78 0.32
CA TYR A 40 -11.93 -15.71 0.77
C TYR A 40 -11.39 -16.64 1.84
N LYS A 41 -11.96 -16.56 3.05
CA LYS A 41 -11.70 -17.48 4.16
C LYS A 41 -13.01 -18.15 4.60
N PRO A 42 -13.10 -19.50 4.60
CA PRO A 42 -14.28 -20.19 5.11
C PRO A 42 -14.65 -19.76 6.54
N GLY A 43 -15.93 -19.47 6.75
CA GLY A 43 -16.48 -19.09 8.07
C GLY A 43 -16.17 -17.66 8.53
N MET A 44 -15.58 -16.81 7.68
CA MET A 44 -15.41 -15.39 7.96
C MET A 44 -16.63 -14.61 7.44
N GLU A 45 -17.14 -13.68 8.24
CA GLU A 45 -18.18 -12.75 7.80
C GLU A 45 -17.60 -11.81 6.72
N PRO A 46 -18.35 -11.53 5.63
CA PRO A 46 -17.90 -10.61 4.59
C PRO A 46 -17.66 -9.20 5.14
N ILE A 47 -16.54 -8.60 4.73
CA ILE A 47 -16.20 -7.21 5.05
C ILE A 47 -15.58 -6.55 3.82
N THR A 48 -15.96 -5.28 3.59
CA THR A 48 -15.33 -4.40 2.60
C THR A 48 -14.37 -3.47 3.33
N ILE A 49 -13.15 -3.37 2.82
CA ILE A 49 -12.12 -2.47 3.33
C ILE A 49 -11.95 -1.34 2.32
N ASP A 50 -12.38 -0.14 2.70
CA ASP A 50 -12.33 1.05 1.83
C ASP A 50 -11.09 1.92 2.07
N GLU A 51 -10.34 1.67 3.15
CA GLU A 51 -9.08 2.35 3.43
C GLU A 51 -7.98 1.99 2.39
N PRO A 52 -7.01 2.89 2.15
CA PRO A 52 -5.91 2.60 1.23
C PRO A 52 -5.12 1.35 1.67
N CYS A 53 -4.98 0.40 0.76
CA CYS A 53 -4.23 -0.84 0.94
C CYS A 53 -3.32 -1.07 -0.26
N CYS A 54 -2.22 -1.81 -0.07
CA CYS A 54 -1.30 -2.17 -1.13
C CYS A 54 -0.86 -3.65 -1.06
N SER A 55 -0.16 -4.10 -2.10
CA SER A 55 0.31 -5.49 -2.19
C SER A 55 1.20 -5.92 -1.02
N MET A 56 1.93 -4.99 -0.40
CA MET A 56 2.77 -5.27 0.77
C MET A 56 1.96 -5.67 2.01
N ASP A 57 0.68 -5.29 2.07
CA ASP A 57 -0.21 -5.58 3.20
C ASP A 57 -0.79 -7.02 3.13
N ILE A 58 -0.71 -7.66 1.96
CA ILE A 58 -1.30 -9.00 1.74
C ILE A 58 -0.65 -10.04 2.64
N LEU A 59 0.68 -10.09 2.70
CA LEU A 59 1.41 -11.10 3.48
C LEU A 59 1.11 -11.02 4.99
N PRO A 60 1.29 -9.88 5.69
CA PRO A 60 0.96 -9.78 7.11
C PRO A 60 -0.53 -10.06 7.39
N THR A 61 -1.44 -9.58 6.54
CA THR A 61 -2.89 -9.87 6.66
C THR A 61 -3.18 -11.36 6.59
N VAL A 62 -2.66 -12.04 5.55
CA VAL A 62 -2.88 -13.48 5.33
C VAL A 62 -2.23 -14.30 6.44
N SER A 63 -1.03 -13.95 6.89
CA SER A 63 -0.36 -14.61 8.01
C SER A 63 -1.19 -14.55 9.29
N ASN A 64 -1.77 -13.39 9.62
CA ASN A 64 -2.67 -13.25 10.76
C ASN A 64 -3.98 -14.03 10.60
N LEU A 65 -4.58 -14.05 9.40
CA LEU A 65 -5.78 -14.85 9.11
C LEU A 65 -5.55 -16.37 9.26
N PHE A 66 -4.32 -16.84 9.04
CA PHE A 66 -3.90 -18.22 9.30
C PHE A 66 -3.48 -18.47 10.75
N GLY A 67 -3.34 -17.44 11.58
CA GLY A 67 -2.84 -17.55 12.95
C GLY A 67 -1.35 -17.91 13.03
N LEU A 68 -0.55 -17.52 12.02
CA LEU A 68 0.89 -17.76 12.01
C LEU A 68 1.59 -16.84 13.02
N SER A 69 2.64 -17.36 13.67
CA SER A 69 3.54 -16.53 14.47
C SER A 69 4.64 -15.94 13.58
N PHE A 70 4.77 -14.62 13.56
CA PHE A 70 5.83 -13.90 12.84
C PHE A 70 6.15 -12.58 13.53
N ASP A 71 7.33 -12.03 13.25
CA ASP A 71 7.71 -10.68 13.69
C ASP A 71 7.26 -9.66 12.63
N SER A 72 6.22 -8.89 12.94
CA SER A 72 5.67 -7.89 12.01
C SER A 72 6.64 -6.75 11.69
N ARG A 73 7.67 -6.52 12.52
CA ARG A 73 8.71 -5.50 12.27
C ARG A 73 9.58 -5.86 11.07
N LEU A 74 9.56 -7.12 10.64
CA LEU A 74 10.26 -7.62 9.47
C LEU A 74 9.44 -7.46 8.18
N MET A 75 8.19 -6.99 8.26
CA MET A 75 7.31 -6.80 7.11
C MET A 75 7.20 -5.31 6.73
N MET A 76 7.10 -5.03 5.44
CA MET A 76 6.97 -3.65 4.93
C MET A 76 5.54 -3.13 4.94
N GLY A 77 4.55 -4.02 4.81
CA GLY A 77 3.14 -3.68 4.95
C GLY A 77 2.60 -3.94 6.35
N ARG A 78 1.30 -3.73 6.52
CA ARG A 78 0.56 -3.99 7.75
C ARG A 78 -0.55 -5.03 7.51
N ASP A 79 -1.03 -5.62 8.60
CA ASP A 79 -2.32 -6.31 8.55
C ASP A 79 -3.43 -5.25 8.45
N VAL A 80 -4.27 -5.32 7.42
CA VAL A 80 -5.37 -4.38 7.18
C VAL A 80 -6.41 -4.40 8.29
N PHE A 81 -6.48 -5.47 9.10
CA PHE A 81 -7.39 -5.55 10.26
C PHE A 81 -6.78 -5.02 11.56
N SER A 82 -5.51 -4.59 11.56
CA SER A 82 -4.77 -4.22 12.78
C SER A 82 -5.11 -2.83 13.34
N GLY A 83 -5.76 -1.96 12.56
CA GLY A 83 -5.98 -0.56 12.91
C GLY A 83 -4.73 0.33 12.81
N ALA A 84 -3.60 -0.20 12.31
CA ALA A 84 -2.43 0.62 11.99
C ALA A 84 -2.72 1.54 10.80
N GLU A 85 -2.08 2.72 10.76
CA GLU A 85 -2.32 3.71 9.70
C GLU A 85 -2.02 3.15 8.29
N PRO A 86 -2.93 3.34 7.31
CA PRO A 86 -2.68 2.98 5.92
C PRO A 86 -1.59 3.83 5.27
N LEU A 87 -0.71 3.18 4.50
CA LEU A 87 0.29 3.83 3.67
C LEU A 87 0.50 3.05 2.37
N VAL A 88 0.11 3.66 1.26
CA VAL A 88 0.41 3.19 -0.10
C VAL A 88 1.54 4.05 -0.67
N ILE A 89 2.55 3.40 -1.24
CA ILE A 89 3.75 4.07 -1.76
C ILE A 89 3.91 3.73 -3.23
N LEU A 90 4.01 4.75 -4.07
CA LEU A 90 4.27 4.61 -5.50
C LEU A 90 5.78 4.60 -5.79
N SER A 91 6.16 4.10 -6.97
CA SER A 91 7.56 3.97 -7.38
C SER A 91 8.33 5.30 -7.40
N ASN A 92 7.65 6.40 -7.72
CA ASN A 92 8.20 7.77 -7.68
C ASN A 92 8.22 8.39 -6.27
N ARG A 93 7.94 7.60 -5.22
CA ARG A 93 7.81 8.02 -3.82
C ARG A 93 6.63 8.95 -3.51
N SER A 94 5.70 9.13 -4.45
CA SER A 94 4.37 9.64 -4.13
C SER A 94 3.66 8.64 -3.22
N TRP A 95 2.73 9.12 -2.39
CA TRP A 95 2.09 8.27 -1.39
C TRP A 95 0.63 8.64 -1.13
N ILE A 96 -0.12 7.66 -0.60
CA ILE A 96 -1.50 7.80 -0.14
C ILE A 96 -1.57 7.27 1.29
N THR A 97 -2.25 8.01 2.15
CA THR A 97 -2.57 7.67 3.55
C THR A 97 -4.07 7.71 3.74
N GLY A 98 -4.56 7.37 4.93
CA GLY A 98 -6.00 7.43 5.26
C GLY A 98 -6.57 8.84 5.20
N ASP A 99 -5.71 9.85 5.36
CA ASP A 99 -6.09 11.25 5.51
C ASP A 99 -5.72 12.13 4.32
N ALA A 100 -4.75 11.73 3.50
CA ALA A 100 -4.24 12.56 2.40
C ALA A 100 -3.44 11.76 1.36
N ARG A 101 -3.19 12.38 0.21
CA ARG A 101 -2.22 11.93 -0.79
C ARG A 101 -1.19 13.00 -1.09
N TYR A 102 0.01 12.61 -1.49
CA TYR A 102 1.09 13.51 -1.86
C TYR A 102 1.75 13.09 -3.17
N SER A 103 1.90 14.04 -4.09
CA SER A 103 2.63 13.86 -5.34
C SER A 103 4.04 14.44 -5.23
N THR A 104 5.05 13.63 -5.49
CA THR A 104 6.44 14.10 -5.59
C THR A 104 6.70 14.91 -6.86
N GLU A 105 5.91 14.68 -7.90
CA GLU A 105 6.01 15.36 -9.20
C GLU A 105 5.54 16.81 -9.11
N THR A 106 4.34 17.03 -8.55
CA THR A 106 3.77 18.37 -8.38
C THR A 106 4.14 19.02 -7.05
N ARG A 107 4.66 18.22 -6.10
CA ARG A 107 4.96 18.61 -4.71
C ARG A 107 3.72 19.06 -3.94
N GLU A 108 2.56 18.56 -4.33
CA GLU A 108 1.26 18.90 -3.75
C GLU A 108 0.83 17.85 -2.72
N LEU A 109 0.43 18.32 -1.54
CA LEU A 109 -0.26 17.54 -0.52
C LEU A 109 -1.76 17.82 -0.62
N THR A 110 -2.56 16.79 -0.89
CA THR A 110 -4.00 16.89 -1.05
C THR A 110 -4.68 16.13 0.10
N PRO A 111 -5.23 16.83 1.11
CA PRO A 111 -6.05 16.21 2.15
C PRO A 111 -7.33 15.58 1.57
N ASN A 112 -7.84 14.56 2.23
CA ASN A 112 -9.18 14.04 1.98
C ASN A 112 -10.25 15.05 2.41
N GLU A 113 -11.46 14.91 1.88
CA GLU A 113 -12.56 15.83 2.17
C GLU A 113 -12.83 15.89 3.69
N GLY A 114 -12.89 17.11 4.23
CA GLY A 114 -13.14 17.34 5.66
C GLY A 114 -11.94 17.10 6.59
N VAL A 115 -10.78 16.68 6.06
CA VAL A 115 -9.58 16.44 6.86
C VAL A 115 -8.75 17.72 6.99
N THR A 116 -8.33 18.05 8.21
CA THR A 116 -7.33 19.08 8.49
C THR A 116 -6.04 18.41 8.94
N LEU A 117 -4.96 18.67 8.21
CA LEU A 117 -3.65 18.07 8.48
C LEU A 117 -2.82 18.97 9.40
N SER A 118 -1.91 18.37 10.18
CA SER A 118 -0.87 19.11 10.89
C SER A 118 0.17 19.67 9.93
N GLU A 119 0.89 20.72 10.36
CA GLU A 119 1.95 21.34 9.55
C GLU A 119 3.05 20.34 9.16
N ASP A 120 3.37 19.41 10.06
CA ASP A 120 4.43 18.42 9.86
C ASP A 120 3.97 17.14 9.14
N TYR A 121 2.68 17.01 8.81
CA TYR A 121 2.08 15.77 8.28
C TYR A 121 2.84 15.22 7.08
N ARG A 122 3.10 16.08 6.08
CA ARG A 122 3.84 15.70 4.88
C ARG A 122 5.27 15.29 5.19
N GLN A 123 5.92 15.98 6.13
CA GLN A 123 7.31 15.69 6.49
C GLN A 123 7.45 14.34 7.17
N TYR A 124 6.55 14.05 8.10
CA TYR A 124 6.49 12.76 8.75
C TYR A 124 6.35 11.62 7.74
N TRP A 125 5.33 11.67 6.88
CA TRP A 125 5.09 10.60 5.92
C TRP A 125 6.16 10.45 4.85
N SER A 126 6.74 11.55 4.36
CA SER A 126 7.88 11.46 3.45
C SER A 126 9.10 10.79 4.11
N ALA A 127 9.37 11.05 5.40
CA ALA A 127 10.45 10.37 6.11
C ALA A 127 10.18 8.85 6.24
N VAL A 128 8.95 8.47 6.58
CA VAL A 128 8.54 7.05 6.63
C VAL A 128 8.70 6.37 5.28
N VAL A 129 8.32 7.05 4.18
CA VAL A 129 8.49 6.53 2.82
C VAL A 129 9.97 6.34 2.49
N ASP A 130 10.80 7.35 2.73
CA ASP A 130 12.24 7.28 2.45
C ASP A 130 12.92 6.15 3.26
N ASP A 131 12.55 6.00 4.53
CA ASP A 131 13.03 4.91 5.39
C ASP A 131 12.61 3.53 4.85
N LYS A 132 11.35 3.36 4.42
CA LYS A 132 10.88 2.09 3.82
C LYS A 132 11.68 1.71 2.58
N PHE A 133 11.98 2.66 1.70
CA PHE A 133 12.86 2.41 0.55
C PHE A 133 14.27 2.02 0.99
N ALA A 134 14.86 2.78 1.93
CA ALA A 134 16.23 2.54 2.39
C ALA A 134 16.38 1.17 3.07
N TYR A 135 15.45 0.81 3.96
CA TYR A 135 15.51 -0.46 4.68
C TYR A 135 15.13 -1.65 3.81
N SER A 136 14.21 -1.50 2.86
CA SER A 136 13.91 -2.55 1.87
C SER A 136 15.15 -2.92 1.06
N ALA A 137 15.90 -1.92 0.58
CA ALA A 137 17.18 -2.15 -0.10
C ALA A 137 18.19 -2.83 0.84
N LYS A 138 18.34 -2.35 2.08
CA LYS A 138 19.28 -2.93 3.05
C LYS A 138 18.98 -4.38 3.42
N ILE A 139 17.71 -4.77 3.49
CA ILE A 139 17.32 -6.17 3.74
C ILE A 139 17.90 -7.08 2.66
N LEU A 140 17.82 -6.67 1.40
CA LEU A 140 18.36 -7.41 0.26
C LEU A 140 19.89 -7.36 0.22
N GLU A 141 20.48 -6.18 0.37
CA GLU A 141 21.93 -5.97 0.31
C GLU A 141 22.71 -6.76 1.36
N ASN A 142 22.12 -6.92 2.55
CA ASN A 142 22.79 -7.55 3.69
C ASN A 142 22.34 -8.99 3.93
N ASP A 143 21.43 -9.52 3.09
CA ASP A 143 20.78 -10.81 3.32
C ASP A 143 20.25 -10.89 4.77
N TYR A 144 19.49 -9.86 5.15
CA TYR A 144 19.20 -9.58 6.55
C TYR A 144 18.42 -10.70 7.24
N TYR A 145 17.53 -11.38 6.51
CA TYR A 145 16.76 -12.49 7.07
C TYR A 145 17.63 -13.66 7.50
N ARG A 146 18.74 -13.94 6.81
CA ARG A 146 19.71 -14.95 7.26
C ARG A 146 20.32 -14.62 8.62
N VAL A 147 20.45 -13.34 8.96
CA VAL A 147 21.04 -12.88 10.22
C VAL A 147 20.02 -12.90 11.37
N VAL A 148 18.77 -12.52 11.12
CA VAL A 148 17.77 -12.37 12.20
C VAL A 148 16.88 -13.59 12.42
N LEU A 149 16.81 -14.50 11.46
CA LEU A 149 16.01 -15.72 11.57
C LEU A 149 16.84 -16.97 11.84
N GLU A 150 18.13 -16.82 12.21
CA GLU A 150 19.11 -17.90 12.47
C GLU A 150 18.46 -19.30 12.60
N GLU A 151 18.65 -20.13 11.57
CA GLU A 151 18.74 -21.59 11.73
C GLU A 151 20.21 -21.96 11.98
#